data_AF-A0A9D8KB56-F1
#
_entry.id   AF-A0A9D8KB56-F1
#
_cell.length_a   1.000
_cell.length_b   1.000
_cell.length_c   1.000
_cell.angle_alpha   90.00
_cell.angle_beta   90.00
_cell.angle_gamma   90.00
#
_symmetry.space_group_name_H-M   'P 1'
#
loop_
_entity.id
_entity.type
_entity.pdbx_description
1 polymer ?
#
loop_
_entity_poly.entity_id
_entity_poly.type
_entity_poly.pdbx_seq_one_letter_code
_entity_poly.pdbx_strand_id
1 'polypeptide(L)'
;MSAERYLSHPTFGMLYRVAPAGENRDLFATLYAQRIFFLVTLQTKGATFEVIPLADARHYAEQNLARSRREGQAEHARWRQLFDQTFL
;
A
#
# COMPACT_ATOMS: atom_id res chain seq x y z
N MET A 1 -0.18 14.62 -1.60
CA MET A 1 0.01 13.79 -0.39
C MET A 1 1.30 12.99 -0.56
N SER A 2 2.07 12.70 0.49
CA SER A 2 3.25 11.83 0.33
C SER A 2 2.81 10.38 0.09
N ALA A 3 3.17 9.79 -1.05
CA ALA A 3 3.02 8.37 -1.32
C ALA A 3 3.95 7.52 -0.44
N GLU A 4 5.12 8.04 -0.10
CA GLU A 4 6.05 7.38 0.82
C GLU A 4 5.56 7.55 2.25
N ARG A 5 5.09 6.44 2.81
CA ARG A 5 4.65 6.31 4.20
C ARG A 5 5.12 4.96 4.71
N TYR A 6 5.73 4.99 5.89
CA TYR A 6 6.22 3.79 6.57
C TYR A 6 5.47 3.60 7.88
N LEU A 7 5.35 2.35 8.31
CA LEU A 7 4.86 2.01 9.64
C LEU A 7 5.66 0.84 10.21
N SER A 8 5.59 0.67 11.52
CA SER A 8 6.18 -0.49 12.19
C SER A 8 5.10 -1.54 12.47
N HIS A 9 5.32 -2.77 12.02
CA HIS A 9 4.54 -3.95 12.39
C HIS A 9 5.25 -4.70 13.52
N PRO A 10 4.54 -5.10 14.60
CA PRO A 10 5.15 -5.75 15.77
C PRO A 10 6.02 -6.97 15.43
N THR A 11 5.61 -7.76 14.45
CA THR A 11 6.30 -9.01 14.05
C THR A 11 7.23 -8.86 12.86
N PHE A 12 6.89 -7.99 11.90
CA PHE A 12 7.52 -7.96 10.58
C PHE A 12 8.37 -6.71 10.35
N GLY A 13 8.49 -5.86 11.38
CA GLY A 13 9.27 -4.64 11.33
C GLY A 13 8.66 -3.62 10.38
N MET A 14 9.51 -2.92 9.63
CA MET A 14 9.07 -1.80 8.80
C MET A 14 8.27 -2.27 7.58
N LEU A 15 7.08 -1.68 7.41
CA LEU A 15 6.28 -1.81 6.20
C LEU A 15 6.31 -0.50 5.42
N TYR A 16 6.25 -0.59 4.11
CA TYR A 16 6.11 0.57 3.21
C TYR A 16 4.74 0.56 2.55
N ARG A 17 4.15 1.74 2.35
CA ARG A 17 2.85 1.90 1.69
C ARG A 17 3.01 1.65 0.19
N VAL A 18 2.16 0.79 -0.34
CA VAL A 18 2.10 0.45 -1.76
C VAL A 18 1.02 1.27 -2.47
N ALA A 19 -0.17 1.35 -1.87
CA ALA A 19 -1.31 2.06 -2.44
C ALA A 19 -2.35 2.45 -1.37
N PRO A 20 -3.12 3.53 -1.55
CA PRO A 20 -4.38 3.76 -0.86
C PRO A 20 -5.45 2.76 -1.31
N ALA A 21 -6.15 2.14 -0.37
CA ALA A 21 -7.20 1.14 -0.62
C ALA A 21 -8.64 1.65 -0.36
N GLY A 22 -8.79 2.95 -0.07
CA GLY A 22 -10.09 3.57 0.22
C GLY A 22 -10.54 3.36 1.67
N GLU A 23 -11.57 4.09 2.11
CA GLU A 23 -12.18 3.93 3.45
C GLU A 23 -11.19 4.00 4.62
N ASN A 24 -10.21 4.92 4.56
CA ASN A 24 -9.11 5.04 5.54
C ASN A 24 -8.22 3.79 5.66
N ARG A 25 -8.23 2.94 4.63
CA ARG A 25 -7.35 1.78 4.50
C ARG A 25 -6.23 2.04 3.51
N ASP A 26 -5.08 1.49 3.84
CA ASP A 26 -3.87 1.57 3.03
C ASP A 26 -3.27 0.17 2.87
N LEU A 27 -2.81 -0.12 1.66
CA LEU A 27 -2.03 -1.32 1.36
C LEU A 27 -0.57 -1.10 1.74
N PHE A 28 -0.04 -2.01 2.54
CA PHE A 28 1.35 -2.05 2.95
C PHE A 28 2.01 -3.38 2.56
N ALA A 29 3.32 -3.33 2.36
CA ALA A 29 4.16 -4.51 2.13
C ALA A 29 5.37 -4.50 3.07
N THR A 30 5.84 -5.69 3.46
CA THR A 30 7.07 -5.84 4.26
C THR A 30 8.30 -5.38 3.51
N LEU A 31 9.15 -4.58 4.17
CA LEU A 31 10.43 -4.15 3.59
C LEU A 31 11.50 -5.25 3.62
N TYR A 32 11.48 -6.11 4.64
CA TYR A 32 12.58 -7.05 4.93
C TYR A 32 12.22 -8.54 4.83
N ALA A 33 10.96 -8.88 4.54
CA ALA A 33 10.49 -10.27 4.45
C ALA A 33 10.09 -10.65 3.02
N GLN A 34 9.78 -11.94 2.80
CA GLN A 34 9.26 -12.47 1.53
C GLN A 34 7.85 -11.90 1.25
N ARG A 35 7.79 -10.63 0.80
CA ARG A 35 6.63 -9.86 0.31
C ARG A 35 5.30 -10.31 0.94
N ILE A 36 5.12 -10.04 2.23
CA ILE A 36 3.82 -10.18 2.90
C ILE A 36 3.06 -8.86 2.77
N PHE A 37 1.78 -8.95 2.43
CA PHE A 37 0.92 -7.79 2.21
C PHE A 37 -0.08 -7.62 3.33
N PHE A 38 -0.34 -6.36 3.67
CA PHE A 38 -1.25 -5.98 4.73
C PHE A 38 -2.22 -4.91 4.24
N LEU A 39 -3.50 -5.13 4.50
CA LEU A 39 -4.46 -4.05 4.51
C LEU A 39 -4.48 -3.44 5.91
N VAL A 40 -4.14 -2.16 6.00
CA VAL A 40 -3.97 -1.46 7.27
C VAL A 40 -5.05 -0.41 7.42
N THR A 41 -5.84 -0.54 8.48
CA THR A 41 -6.83 0.47 8.88
C THR A 41 -6.30 1.22 10.08
N LEU A 42 -6.11 2.53 9.94
CA LEU A 42 -5.69 3.38 11.04
C LEU A 42 -6.92 3.77 11.88
N GLN A 43 -6.80 3.62 13.19
CA GLN A 43 -7.84 3.95 14.17
C GLN A 43 -7.32 5.00 15.16
N THR A 44 -8.22 5.65 15.89
CA THR A 44 -7.85 6.68 16.89
C THR A 44 -6.90 6.16 17.97
N LYS A 45 -6.92 4.85 18.26
CA LYS A 45 -6.06 4.21 19.27
C LYS A 45 -5.29 2.99 18.74
N GLY A 46 -4.84 3.02 17.48
CA GLY A 46 -3.97 1.97 16.96
C GLY A 46 -4.11 1.75 15.46
N ALA A 47 -3.67 0.58 15.01
CA ALA A 47 -3.81 0.12 13.64
C ALA A 47 -4.18 -1.35 13.64
N THR A 48 -5.09 -1.73 12.76
CA THR A 48 -5.40 -3.15 12.49
C THR A 48 -4.66 -3.59 11.25
N PHE A 49 -3.99 -4.74 11.34
CA PHE A 49 -3.20 -5.32 10.25
C PHE A 49 -3.89 -6.59 9.78
N GLU A 50 -4.48 -6.55 8.59
CA GLU A 50 -5.08 -7.71 7.95
C GLU A 50 -4.11 -8.25 6.89
N VAL A 51 -3.67 -9.49 7.04
CA VAL A 51 -2.82 -10.15 6.02
C VAL A 51 -3.70 -10.47 4.82
N ILE A 52 -3.25 -10.07 3.62
CA ILE A 52 -3.96 -10.36 2.38
C ILE A 52 -3.07 -11.11 1.37
N PRO A 53 -3.67 -11.92 0.48
CA PRO A 53 -2.95 -12.55 -0.63
C PRO A 53 -2.37 -11.52 -1.63
N LEU A 54 -1.35 -11.96 -2.38
CA LEU A 54 -0.74 -11.18 -3.47
C LEU A 54 -1.78 -10.70 -4.50
N ALA A 55 -2.75 -11.54 -4.86
CA ALA A 55 -3.77 -11.23 -5.84
C ALA A 55 -4.63 -10.03 -5.40
N ASP A 56 -5.06 -10.02 -4.14
CA ASP A 56 -5.88 -8.95 -3.58
C ASP A 56 -5.06 -7.66 -3.42
N ALA A 57 -3.82 -7.77 -2.96
CA ALA A 57 -2.89 -6.64 -2.89
C ALA A 57 -2.68 -5.98 -4.25
N ARG A 58 -2.46 -6.80 -5.29
CA ARG A 58 -2.33 -6.30 -6.67
C ARG A 58 -3.62 -5.61 -7.13
N HIS A 59 -4.77 -6.20 -6.84
CA HIS A 59 -6.06 -5.62 -7.20
C HIS A 59 -6.27 -4.21 -6.61
N TYR A 60 -5.98 -4.02 -5.31
CA TYR A 60 -6.05 -2.69 -4.69
C TYR A 60 -5.10 -1.68 -5.34
N ALA A 61 -3.88 -2.11 -5.67
CA ALA A 61 -2.91 -1.24 -6.32
C ALA A 61 -3.33 -0.86 -7.76
N GLU A 62 -3.95 -1.77 -8.51
CA GLU A 62 -4.52 -1.51 -9.84
C GLU A 62 -5.69 -0.51 -9.78
N GLN A 63 -6.59 -0.65 -8.79
CA GLN A 63 -7.65 0.33 -8.57
C GLN A 63 -7.10 1.73 -8.27
N ASN A 64 -6.03 1.81 -7.46
CA ASN A 64 -5.35 3.07 -7.18
C ASN A 64 -4.71 3.68 -8.44
N LEU A 65 -4.09 2.87 -9.30
CA LEU A 65 -3.56 3.33 -10.58
C LEU A 65 -4.66 3.91 -11.47
N ALA A 66 -5.83 3.26 -11.54
CA ALA A 66 -6.97 3.76 -12.30
C ALA A 66 -7.48 5.10 -11.74
N ARG A 67 -7.52 5.27 -10.41
CA ARG A 67 -7.93 6.53 -9.77
C ARG A 67 -6.93 7.66 -10.01
N SER A 68 -5.64 7.40 -9.78
CA SER A 68 -4.58 8.43 -9.89
C SER A 68 -4.44 9.03 -11.29
N ARG A 69 -4.85 8.32 -12.35
CA ARG A 69 -4.95 8.90 -13.71
C ARG A 69 -5.82 10.16 -13.77
N ARG A 70 -6.85 10.24 -12.90
CA ARG A 70 -7.75 11.39 -12.81
C ARG A 70 -7.19 12.51 -11.93
N GLU A 71 -6.25 12.19 -11.04
CA GLU A 71 -5.61 13.12 -10.11
C GLU A 71 -4.44 13.88 -10.79
N GLY A 72 -3.80 13.28 -11.80
CA GLY A 72 -2.81 13.95 -12.66
C GLY A 72 -1.63 13.05 -13.03
N GLN A 73 -0.83 13.47 -14.02
CA GLN A 73 0.29 12.67 -14.52
C GLN A 73 1.38 12.41 -13.47
N ALA A 74 1.72 13.43 -12.67
CA ALA A 74 2.76 13.30 -11.64
C ALA A 74 2.37 12.29 -10.55
N GLU A 75 1.13 12.36 -10.07
CA GLU A 75 0.60 11.42 -9.07
C GLU A 75 0.49 10.01 -9.65
N HIS A 76 0.02 9.86 -10.89
CA HIS A 76 -0.05 8.58 -11.57
C HIS A 76 1.33 7.93 -11.75
N ALA A 77 2.33 8.71 -12.19
CA ALA A 77 3.70 8.22 -12.37
C ALA A 77 4.29 7.69 -11.05
N ARG A 78 4.02 8.38 -9.94
CA ARG A 78 4.48 7.98 -8.61
C ARG A 78 3.87 6.64 -8.17
N TRP A 79 2.56 6.48 -8.31
CA TRP A 79 1.90 5.21 -7.99
C TRP A 79 2.31 4.08 -8.94
N ARG A 80 2.58 4.41 -10.21
CA ARG A 80 3.07 3.44 -11.19
C ARG A 80 4.44 2.90 -10.79
N GLN A 81 5.35 3.77 -10.37
CA GLN A 81 6.66 3.35 -9.88
C GLN A 81 6.55 2.40 -8.68
N LEU A 82 5.70 2.71 -7.70
CA LEU A 82 5.47 1.84 -6.53
C LEU A 82 4.85 0.50 -6.91
N PHE A 83 3.92 0.50 -7.87
CA PHE A 83 3.33 -0.72 -8.41
C PHE A 83 4.39 -1.61 -9.06
N ASP A 84 5.18 -1.05 -9.98
CA ASP A 84 6.20 -1.80 -10.71
C ASP A 84 7.27 -2.35 -9.75
N GLN A 85 7.73 -1.56 -8.77
CA GLN A 85 8.68 -2.02 -7.75
C GLN A 85 8.12 -3.16 -6.86
N THR A 86 6.81 -3.21 -6.67
CA THR A 86 6.18 -4.15 -5.72
C THR A 86 5.68 -5.43 -6.38
N PHE A 87 5.24 -5.37 -7.65
CA PHE A 87 4.55 -6.47 -8.31
C PHE A 87 5.18 -6.95 -9.61
N LEU A 88 6.19 -6.24 -10.12
CA LEU A 88 7.07 -6.69 -11.21
C LEU A 88 8.46 -7.02 -10.64
#